data_AF-A0A1S9ND25-F1
#
_entry.id   AF-A0A1S9ND25-F1
#
_cell.length_a   1.000
_cell.length_b   1.000
_cell.length_c   1.000
_cell.angle_alpha   90.00
_cell.angle_beta   90.00
_cell.angle_gamma   90.00
#
_symmetry.space_group_name_H-M   'P 1'
#
loop_
_entity.id
_entity.type
_entity.pdbx_description
1 polymer ?
#
loop_
_entity_poly.entity_id
_entity_poly.type
_entity_poly.pdbx_seq_one_letter_code
_entity_poly.pdbx_strand_id
1 'polypeptide(L)'
;MEIDEKRLRELVIKAIQLLQAESSIQNLFIPTKKLYVIFTEEWNSKYSSIFEELDKRNEYDVYAVLPDGIYNDFHLSNLKKFSVCKSVISRKNVDFDESSEYLTVFPVVPREIVVKTALCIDDIFESRWIFKSMEKGQRIILLSSGLEKFTGKEPPSYINKILNYYKTLLEFNIEITKDIFQIEEYENKFGENSSLVYESTEYNEVLNNKDGKRIITVQEIERYKNDKKLFLYSGDIITELAKDKAKNLNIQIIRRS
;
A
#
# COMPACT_ATOMS: atom_id res chain seq x y z
N MET A 1 -52.80 5.97 -13.20
CA MET A 1 -52.66 4.71 -12.43
C MET A 1 -51.59 4.97 -11.39
N GLU A 2 -51.99 5.47 -10.22
CA GLU A 2 -51.05 5.74 -9.12
C GLU A 2 -50.76 4.41 -8.42
N ILE A 3 -49.48 4.03 -8.38
CA ILE A 3 -49.04 2.84 -7.66
C ILE A 3 -48.96 3.23 -6.18
N ASP A 4 -49.85 2.64 -5.38
CA ASP A 4 -49.84 2.74 -3.92
C ASP A 4 -48.49 2.29 -3.36
N GLU A 5 -47.94 3.01 -2.38
CA GLU A 5 -46.61 2.81 -1.78
C GLU A 5 -46.46 1.38 -1.24
N LYS A 6 -47.55 0.82 -0.70
CA LYS A 6 -47.60 -0.56 -0.22
C LYS A 6 -47.39 -1.56 -1.36
N ARG A 7 -47.99 -1.27 -2.52
CA ARG A 7 -47.89 -2.10 -3.73
C ARG A 7 -46.52 -1.97 -4.39
N LEU A 8 -45.90 -0.78 -4.33
CA LEU A 8 -44.51 -0.58 -4.75
C LEU A 8 -43.55 -1.41 -3.87
N ARG A 9 -43.72 -1.35 -2.55
CA ARG A 9 -42.89 -2.12 -1.62
C ARG A 9 -43.03 -3.63 -1.81
N GLU A 10 -44.24 -4.12 -2.05
CA GLU A 10 -44.48 -5.52 -2.40
C GLU A 10 -43.79 -5.92 -3.71
N LEU A 11 -43.86 -5.07 -4.74
CA LEU A 11 -43.18 -5.33 -6.01
C LEU A 11 -41.65 -5.33 -5.86
N VAL A 12 -41.08 -4.41 -5.08
CA VAL A 12 -39.63 -4.37 -4.80
C VAL A 12 -39.18 -5.60 -4.04
N ILE A 13 -39.90 -6.00 -2.97
CA ILE A 13 -39.57 -7.21 -2.22
C ILE A 13 -39.64 -8.45 -3.12
N LYS A 14 -40.67 -8.53 -3.97
CA LYS A 14 -40.85 -9.65 -4.89
C LYS A 14 -39.79 -9.68 -5.98
N ALA A 15 -39.34 -8.53 -6.48
CA ALA A 15 -38.23 -8.42 -7.41
C ALA A 15 -36.90 -8.87 -6.77
N ILE A 16 -36.63 -8.45 -5.52
CA ILE A 16 -35.44 -8.89 -4.77
C ILE A 16 -35.49 -10.41 -4.53
N GLN A 17 -36.64 -10.96 -4.15
CA GLN A 17 -36.80 -12.40 -3.94
C GLN A 17 -36.66 -13.20 -5.23
N LEU A 18 -37.16 -12.68 -6.36
CA LEU A 18 -36.99 -13.32 -7.67
C LEU A 18 -35.53 -13.28 -8.12
N LEU A 19 -34.83 -12.15 -7.94
CA LEU A 19 -33.39 -12.06 -8.18
C LEU A 19 -32.61 -13.03 -7.28
N GLN A 20 -32.98 -13.14 -5.99
CA GLN A 20 -32.36 -14.06 -5.04
C GLN A 20 -32.62 -15.53 -5.40
N ALA A 21 -33.85 -15.87 -5.83
CA ALA A 21 -34.22 -17.22 -6.24
C ALA A 21 -33.59 -17.62 -7.59
N GLU A 22 -33.47 -16.69 -8.55
CA GLU A 22 -32.73 -16.89 -9.80
C GLU A 22 -31.23 -17.04 -9.53
N SER A 23 -30.68 -16.26 -8.60
CA SER A 23 -29.28 -16.40 -8.16
C SER A 23 -29.00 -17.62 -7.28
N SER A 24 -30.03 -18.36 -6.85
CA SER A 24 -29.85 -19.65 -6.15
C SER A 24 -29.64 -20.83 -7.12
N ILE A 25 -29.86 -20.62 -8.43
CA ILE A 25 -29.73 -21.67 -9.47
C ILE A 25 -28.48 -21.45 -10.36
N GLN A 26 -27.83 -20.30 -10.24
CA GLN A 26 -26.50 -20.07 -10.79
C GLN A 26 -25.58 -19.76 -9.62
N ASN A 27 -24.61 -20.64 -9.35
CA ASN A 27 -23.40 -20.25 -8.63
C ASN A 27 -22.98 -18.89 -9.19
N LEU A 28 -23.14 -17.80 -8.43
CA LEU A 28 -22.61 -16.50 -8.80
C LEU A 28 -21.11 -16.72 -8.98
N PHE A 29 -20.70 -16.87 -10.24
CA PHE A 29 -19.30 -16.92 -10.60
C PHE A 29 -18.81 -15.48 -10.48
N ILE A 30 -18.59 -15.03 -9.25
CA ILE A 30 -17.88 -13.78 -9.00
C ILE A 30 -16.49 -14.03 -9.56
N PRO A 31 -16.06 -13.33 -10.63
CA PRO A 31 -14.74 -13.54 -11.19
C PRO A 31 -13.72 -13.24 -10.10
N THR A 32 -12.94 -14.25 -9.73
CA THR A 32 -11.84 -14.08 -8.78
C THR A 32 -10.77 -13.21 -9.45
N LYS A 33 -10.25 -12.23 -8.70
CA LYS A 33 -9.24 -11.32 -9.23
C LYS A 33 -7.90 -12.06 -9.31
N LYS A 34 -7.14 -11.83 -10.38
CA LYS A 34 -5.81 -12.42 -10.52
C LYS A 34 -4.83 -11.77 -9.54
N LEU A 35 -4.14 -12.57 -8.74
CA LEU A 35 -3.15 -12.11 -7.76
C LEU A 35 -1.81 -12.81 -7.96
N TYR A 36 -0.75 -12.03 -8.17
CA TYR A 36 0.63 -12.52 -8.11
C TYR A 36 1.21 -12.33 -6.72
N VAL A 37 1.73 -13.41 -6.14
CA VAL A 37 2.51 -13.37 -4.89
C VAL A 37 3.97 -13.58 -5.25
N ILE A 38 4.79 -12.55 -5.05
CA ILE A 38 6.21 -12.59 -5.42
C ILE A 38 7.05 -13.05 -4.23
N PHE A 39 7.76 -14.15 -4.42
CA PHE A 39 8.71 -14.68 -3.43
C PHE A 39 10.09 -14.11 -3.70
N THR A 40 10.80 -13.75 -2.63
CA THR A 40 12.23 -13.43 -2.62
C THR A 40 13.08 -14.70 -2.52
N GLU A 41 14.42 -14.55 -2.54
CA GLU A 41 15.38 -15.67 -2.62
C GLU A 41 15.24 -16.74 -1.51
N GLU A 42 14.71 -16.39 -0.33
CA GLU A 42 14.61 -17.30 0.80
C GLU A 42 13.16 -17.60 1.17
N TRP A 43 12.88 -18.86 1.53
CA TRP A 43 11.58 -19.26 2.07
C TRP A 43 11.35 -18.64 3.46
N ASN A 44 10.22 -17.95 3.63
CA ASN A 44 9.85 -17.26 4.85
C ASN A 44 8.46 -17.70 5.33
N SER A 45 8.26 -17.79 6.65
CA SER A 45 6.95 -18.15 7.24
C SER A 45 5.85 -17.17 6.88
N LYS A 46 6.19 -15.91 6.55
CA LYS A 46 5.25 -14.89 6.06
C LYS A 46 4.52 -15.32 4.79
N TYR A 47 5.14 -16.15 3.95
CA TYR A 47 4.46 -16.69 2.76
C TYR A 47 3.32 -17.63 3.16
N SER A 48 3.53 -18.53 4.11
CA SER A 48 2.44 -19.39 4.59
C SER A 48 1.30 -18.56 5.19
N SER A 49 1.63 -17.54 5.98
CA SER A 49 0.62 -16.67 6.60
C SER A 49 -0.28 -15.96 5.59
N ILE A 50 0.28 -15.40 4.51
CA ILE A 50 -0.55 -14.74 3.49
C ILE A 50 -1.40 -15.74 2.71
N PHE A 51 -0.90 -16.95 2.42
CA PHE A 51 -1.69 -17.98 1.75
C PHE A 51 -2.84 -18.49 2.63
N GLU A 52 -2.64 -18.61 3.94
CA GLU A 52 -3.72 -18.93 4.89
C GLU A 52 -4.80 -17.83 4.94
N GLU A 53 -4.43 -16.56 4.83
CA GLU A 53 -5.39 -15.44 4.78
C GLU A 53 -6.15 -15.41 3.44
N LEU A 54 -5.45 -15.60 2.34
CA LEU A 54 -6.03 -15.68 0.99
C LEU A 54 -7.03 -16.82 0.88
N ASP A 55 -6.69 -18.00 1.37
CA ASP A 55 -7.53 -19.21 1.30
C ASP A 55 -8.82 -19.06 2.12
N LYS A 56 -8.78 -18.32 3.23
CA LYS A 56 -9.98 -18.02 4.05
C LYS A 56 -10.99 -17.14 3.34
N ARG A 57 -10.53 -16.17 2.53
CA ARG A 57 -11.41 -15.22 1.83
C ARG A 57 -11.86 -15.73 0.47
N ASN A 58 -11.00 -16.48 -0.23
CA ASN A 58 -11.27 -17.08 -1.54
C ASN A 58 -11.74 -16.06 -2.61
N GLU A 59 -11.18 -14.84 -2.56
CA GLU A 59 -11.50 -13.72 -3.46
C GLU A 59 -10.55 -13.64 -4.68
N TYR A 60 -9.42 -14.35 -4.63
CA TYR A 60 -8.32 -14.22 -5.59
C TYR A 60 -7.91 -15.57 -6.19
N ASP A 61 -7.58 -15.55 -7.48
CA ASP A 61 -6.85 -16.62 -8.15
C ASP A 61 -5.36 -16.34 -8.02
N VAL A 62 -4.68 -17.13 -7.18
CA VAL A 62 -3.32 -16.83 -6.73
C VAL A 62 -2.28 -17.55 -7.58
N TYR A 63 -1.31 -16.77 -8.07
CA TYR A 63 -0.16 -17.23 -8.85
C TYR A 63 1.12 -16.93 -8.05
N ALA A 64 1.74 -17.98 -7.52
CA ALA A 64 2.97 -17.85 -6.76
C ALA A 64 4.18 -17.78 -7.70
N VAL A 65 5.01 -16.75 -7.59
CA VAL A 65 6.22 -16.59 -8.41
C VAL A 65 7.45 -16.85 -7.56
N LEU A 66 8.16 -17.96 -7.83
CA LEU A 66 9.25 -18.47 -7.00
C LEU A 66 10.61 -18.33 -7.70
N PRO A 67 11.68 -17.91 -6.97
CA PRO A 67 13.04 -18.05 -7.44
C PRO A 67 13.42 -19.51 -7.66
N ASP A 68 14.31 -19.74 -8.61
CA ASP A 68 14.74 -21.10 -8.97
C ASP A 68 15.40 -21.83 -7.79
N GLY A 69 16.09 -21.11 -6.90
CA GLY A 69 16.72 -21.69 -5.72
C GLY A 69 15.73 -22.32 -4.74
N ILE A 70 14.49 -21.85 -4.72
CA ILE A 70 13.41 -22.40 -3.87
C ILE A 70 12.30 -23.08 -4.68
N TYR A 71 12.44 -23.16 -6.00
CA TYR A 71 11.50 -23.87 -6.86
C TYR A 71 11.77 -25.38 -6.77
N ASN A 72 11.16 -26.04 -5.77
CA ASN A 72 11.33 -27.47 -5.51
C ASN A 72 10.01 -28.13 -5.07
N ASP A 73 9.95 -29.46 -5.14
CA ASP A 73 8.74 -30.23 -4.86
C ASP A 73 8.17 -30.00 -3.46
N PHE A 74 9.03 -29.75 -2.47
CA PHE A 74 8.60 -29.48 -1.09
C PHE A 74 7.80 -28.17 -1.01
N HIS A 75 8.32 -27.08 -1.56
CA HIS A 75 7.63 -25.79 -1.59
C HIS A 75 6.39 -25.81 -2.48
N LEU A 76 6.48 -26.46 -3.65
CA LEU A 76 5.34 -26.65 -4.55
C LEU A 76 4.19 -27.40 -3.85
N SER A 77 4.51 -28.49 -3.14
CA SER A 77 3.53 -29.26 -2.39
C SER A 77 2.93 -28.47 -1.22
N ASN A 78 3.70 -27.58 -0.58
CA ASN A 78 3.18 -26.71 0.47
C ASN A 78 2.19 -25.68 -0.08
N LEU A 79 2.46 -25.09 -1.25
CA LEU A 79 1.57 -24.10 -1.85
C LEU A 79 0.31 -24.74 -2.45
N LYS A 80 0.41 -25.95 -2.99
CA LYS A 80 -0.74 -26.71 -3.54
C LYS A 80 -1.77 -27.14 -2.49
N LYS A 81 -1.47 -27.02 -1.19
CA LYS A 81 -2.43 -27.28 -0.11
C LYS A 81 -3.52 -26.22 -0.04
N PHE A 82 -3.26 -25.02 -0.56
CA PHE A 82 -4.21 -23.91 -0.57
C PHE A 82 -5.05 -23.95 -1.85
N SER A 83 -6.37 -23.91 -1.71
CA SER A 83 -7.32 -24.01 -2.81
C SER A 83 -7.30 -22.80 -3.76
N VAL A 84 -6.91 -21.64 -3.23
CA VAL A 84 -6.73 -20.38 -3.96
C VAL A 84 -5.49 -20.37 -4.87
N CYS A 85 -4.51 -21.25 -4.61
CA CYS A 85 -3.28 -21.33 -5.39
C CYS A 85 -3.54 -22.03 -6.73
N LYS A 86 -3.66 -21.26 -7.82
CA LYS A 86 -3.92 -21.79 -9.17
C LYS A 86 -2.67 -22.29 -9.86
N SER A 87 -1.56 -21.61 -9.64
CA SER A 87 -0.29 -21.97 -10.29
C SER A 87 0.90 -21.52 -9.47
N VAL A 88 2.00 -22.26 -9.61
CA VAL A 88 3.32 -21.88 -9.13
C VAL A 88 4.24 -21.76 -10.33
N ILE A 89 4.86 -20.59 -10.49
CA ILE A 89 5.62 -20.18 -11.66
C ILE A 89 7.06 -19.93 -11.22
N SER A 90 8.04 -20.52 -11.91
CA SER A 90 9.45 -20.13 -11.75
C SER A 90 9.67 -18.74 -12.36
N ARG A 91 10.51 -17.91 -11.74
CA ARG A 91 10.90 -16.59 -12.26
C ARG A 91 11.36 -16.59 -13.72
N LYS A 92 11.95 -17.69 -14.21
CA LYS A 92 12.39 -17.84 -15.61
C LYS A 92 11.23 -17.97 -16.60
N ASN A 93 10.07 -18.41 -16.13
CA ASN A 93 8.90 -18.73 -16.95
C ASN A 93 7.78 -17.70 -16.80
N VAL A 94 8.09 -16.55 -16.19
CA VAL A 94 7.16 -15.45 -16.02
C VAL A 94 6.93 -14.76 -17.35
N ASP A 95 5.66 -14.50 -17.66
CA ASP A 95 5.27 -13.63 -18.76
C ASP A 95 5.23 -12.17 -18.29
N PHE A 96 6.21 -11.38 -18.71
CA PHE A 96 6.27 -9.95 -18.43
C PHE A 96 5.38 -9.11 -19.36
N ASP A 97 4.74 -9.69 -20.37
CA ASP A 97 3.92 -9.01 -21.38
C ASP A 97 2.41 -9.25 -21.18
N GLU A 98 2.03 -9.92 -20.08
CA GLU A 98 0.62 -10.16 -19.75
C GLU A 98 -0.21 -8.86 -19.76
N SER A 99 -1.32 -8.87 -20.49
CA SER A 99 -2.19 -7.71 -20.68
C SER A 99 -3.41 -7.68 -19.76
N SER A 100 -3.72 -8.77 -19.05
CA SER A 100 -4.86 -8.80 -18.13
C SER A 100 -4.61 -7.94 -16.90
N GLU A 101 -5.68 -7.45 -16.28
CA GLU A 101 -5.59 -6.78 -14.97
C GLU A 101 -5.19 -7.80 -13.88
N TYR A 102 -4.21 -7.44 -13.06
CA TYR A 102 -3.76 -8.25 -11.93
C TYR A 102 -3.27 -7.38 -10.77
N LEU A 103 -3.37 -7.94 -9.58
CA LEU A 103 -2.75 -7.39 -8.37
C LEU A 103 -1.42 -8.09 -8.13
N THR A 104 -0.42 -7.35 -7.66
CA THR A 104 0.84 -7.93 -7.16
C THR A 104 0.97 -7.68 -5.67
N VAL A 105 1.36 -8.71 -4.91
CA VAL A 105 1.75 -8.57 -3.50
C VAL A 105 3.16 -9.09 -3.24
N PHE A 106 3.92 -8.35 -2.45
CA PHE A 106 5.20 -8.75 -1.88
C PHE A 106 5.07 -8.97 -0.37
N PRO A 107 4.97 -10.23 0.10
CA PRO A 107 4.87 -10.54 1.53
C PRO A 107 6.17 -10.34 2.30
N VAL A 108 7.31 -10.38 1.60
CA VAL A 108 8.65 -10.14 2.14
C VAL A 108 9.30 -9.09 1.26
N VAL A 109 9.81 -8.03 1.88
CA VAL A 109 10.35 -6.88 1.15
C VAL A 109 11.74 -6.56 1.71
N PRO A 110 12.79 -7.19 1.17
CA PRO A 110 14.16 -6.83 1.47
C PRO A 110 14.43 -5.36 1.15
N ARG A 111 15.35 -4.76 1.91
CA ARG A 111 15.68 -3.34 1.72
C ARG A 111 16.25 -3.07 0.33
N GLU A 112 16.87 -4.06 -0.30
CA GLU A 112 17.36 -3.98 -1.68
C GLU A 112 16.23 -3.67 -2.67
N ILE A 113 15.06 -4.32 -2.56
CA ILE A 113 13.90 -4.04 -3.43
C ILE A 113 13.48 -2.58 -3.32
N VAL A 114 13.37 -2.07 -2.09
CA VAL A 114 12.95 -0.69 -1.80
C VAL A 114 13.93 0.31 -2.40
N VAL A 115 15.22 0.11 -2.16
CA VAL A 115 16.28 1.00 -2.65
C VAL A 115 16.32 1.01 -4.17
N LYS A 116 16.32 -0.17 -4.81
CA LYS A 116 16.40 -0.29 -6.27
C LYS A 116 15.17 0.25 -6.96
N THR A 117 13.98 -0.03 -6.42
CA THR A 117 12.72 0.54 -6.92
C THR A 117 12.72 2.06 -6.81
N ALA A 118 13.07 2.63 -5.66
CA ALA A 118 13.10 4.09 -5.46
C ALA A 118 14.11 4.82 -6.35
N LEU A 119 15.21 4.14 -6.72
CA LEU A 119 16.24 4.68 -7.59
C LEU A 119 16.02 4.35 -9.07
N CYS A 120 14.89 3.73 -9.42
CA CYS A 120 14.57 3.30 -10.79
C CYS A 120 15.62 2.35 -11.40
N ILE A 121 16.16 1.42 -10.60
CA ILE A 121 17.15 0.41 -11.02
C ILE A 121 16.47 -0.95 -11.13
N ASP A 122 16.48 -1.57 -12.31
CA ASP A 122 15.71 -2.79 -12.67
C ASP A 122 16.56 -4.07 -12.85
N ASP A 123 17.70 -4.13 -12.17
CA ASP A 123 18.72 -5.18 -12.34
C ASP A 123 18.41 -6.50 -11.59
N ILE A 124 17.42 -6.51 -10.69
CA ILE A 124 16.90 -7.74 -10.05
C ILE A 124 15.48 -8.07 -10.53
N PHE A 125 15.05 -9.31 -10.28
CA PHE A 125 13.74 -9.77 -10.73
C PHE A 125 12.60 -8.92 -10.15
N GLU A 126 12.65 -8.63 -8.85
CA GLU A 126 11.59 -7.93 -8.13
C GLU A 126 11.43 -6.49 -8.59
N SER A 127 12.53 -5.75 -8.75
CA SER A 127 12.49 -4.39 -9.29
C SER A 127 11.98 -4.40 -10.74
N ARG A 128 12.44 -5.34 -11.58
CA ARG A 128 11.95 -5.47 -12.96
C ARG A 128 10.46 -5.77 -13.01
N TRP A 129 9.97 -6.67 -12.16
CA TRP A 129 8.54 -6.97 -12.03
C TRP A 129 7.74 -5.73 -11.64
N ILE A 130 8.23 -4.97 -10.66
CA ILE A 130 7.58 -3.73 -10.21
C ILE A 130 7.50 -2.72 -11.37
N PHE A 131 8.60 -2.45 -12.08
CA PHE A 131 8.56 -1.52 -13.21
C PHE A 131 7.62 -1.98 -14.33
N LYS A 132 7.66 -3.26 -14.70
CA LYS A 132 6.76 -3.82 -15.72
C LYS A 132 5.29 -3.75 -15.30
N SER A 133 5.01 -3.93 -14.01
CA SER A 133 3.66 -3.77 -13.47
C SER A 133 3.22 -2.29 -13.50
N MET A 134 4.10 -1.36 -13.13
CA MET A 134 3.81 0.09 -13.20
C MET A 134 3.60 0.58 -14.64
N GLU A 135 4.41 0.13 -15.60
CA GLU A 135 4.26 0.45 -17.04
C GLU A 135 2.87 0.09 -17.57
N LYS A 136 2.23 -0.92 -16.97
CA LYS A 136 0.88 -1.40 -17.31
C LYS A 136 -0.22 -0.84 -16.41
N GLY A 137 0.11 0.04 -15.46
CA GLY A 137 -0.84 0.57 -14.49
C GLY A 137 -1.38 -0.46 -13.50
N GLN A 138 -0.65 -1.56 -13.29
CA GLN A 138 -1.06 -2.65 -12.40
C GLN A 138 -0.82 -2.27 -10.95
N ARG A 139 -1.68 -2.77 -10.07
CA ARG A 139 -1.64 -2.45 -8.64
C ARG A 139 -0.58 -3.27 -7.92
N ILE A 140 0.20 -2.64 -7.05
CA ILE A 140 1.33 -3.24 -6.35
C ILE A 140 1.23 -2.96 -4.86
N ILE A 141 1.25 -4.04 -4.06
CA ILE A 141 1.19 -3.98 -2.60
C ILE A 141 2.46 -4.57 -1.99
N LEU A 142 3.05 -3.83 -1.06
CA LEU A 142 4.11 -4.27 -0.17
C LEU A 142 3.51 -4.50 1.21
N LEU A 143 3.61 -5.72 1.75
CA LEU A 143 3.13 -5.94 3.12
C LEU A 143 4.06 -5.27 4.13
N SER A 144 3.51 -4.43 4.99
CA SER A 144 4.25 -3.70 6.02
C SER A 144 4.92 -4.65 7.02
N SER A 145 4.33 -5.84 7.23
CA SER A 145 4.91 -6.94 8.02
C SER A 145 6.14 -7.59 7.35
N GLY A 146 6.24 -7.45 6.03
CA GLY A 146 7.32 -7.93 5.18
C GLY A 146 8.56 -7.05 5.16
N LEU A 147 8.45 -5.77 5.56
CA LEU A 147 9.53 -4.79 5.51
C LEU A 147 10.67 -5.14 6.48
N GLU A 148 11.90 -4.97 6.03
CA GLU A 148 13.08 -5.10 6.89
C GLU A 148 13.14 -4.01 7.97
N LYS A 149 13.14 -4.44 9.23
CA LYS A 149 13.27 -3.55 10.39
C LYS A 149 14.70 -2.99 10.48
N PHE A 150 14.81 -1.77 11.02
CA PHE A 150 16.10 -1.26 11.48
C PHE A 150 16.52 -2.00 12.75
N THR A 151 17.81 -2.22 12.90
CA THR A 151 18.40 -2.85 14.10
C THR A 151 18.51 -1.88 15.27
N GLY A 152 18.42 -0.58 15.00
CA GLY A 152 18.61 0.50 15.97
C GLY A 152 20.08 0.92 16.14
N LYS A 153 21.00 0.28 15.41
CA LYS A 153 22.43 0.61 15.40
C LYS A 153 22.80 1.52 14.23
N GLU A 154 21.90 1.69 13.27
CA GLU A 154 22.13 2.46 12.06
C GLU A 154 22.22 3.97 12.35
N PRO A 155 23.07 4.73 11.65
CA PRO A 155 23.11 6.17 11.76
C PRO A 155 21.76 6.82 11.37
N PRO A 156 21.33 7.92 12.03
CA PRO A 156 20.07 8.57 11.71
C PRO A 156 19.94 9.02 10.25
N SER A 157 21.05 9.45 9.63
CA SER A 157 21.08 9.85 8.21
C SER A 157 20.76 8.68 7.27
N TYR A 158 21.22 7.47 7.59
CA TYR A 158 20.90 6.26 6.84
C TYR A 158 19.42 5.91 6.97
N ILE A 159 18.89 5.91 8.20
CA ILE A 159 17.47 5.64 8.47
C ILE A 159 16.59 6.61 7.66
N ASN A 160 16.88 7.91 7.74
CA ASN A 160 16.15 8.94 7.00
C ASN A 160 16.22 8.73 5.48
N LYS A 161 17.37 8.29 4.95
CA LYS A 161 17.52 7.99 3.52
C LYS A 161 16.61 6.83 3.11
N ILE A 162 16.58 5.75 3.89
CA ILE A 162 15.70 4.60 3.64
C ILE A 162 14.22 4.98 3.76
N LEU A 163 13.85 5.78 4.77
CA LEU A 163 12.48 6.29 4.90
C LEU A 163 12.06 7.17 3.71
N ASN A 164 12.98 7.95 3.15
CA ASN A 164 12.70 8.72 1.94
C ASN A 164 12.52 7.82 0.70
N TYR A 165 13.20 6.67 0.62
CA TYR A 165 12.91 5.69 -0.42
C TYR A 165 11.49 5.13 -0.31
N TYR A 166 11.01 4.79 0.89
CA TYR A 166 9.62 4.39 1.07
C TYR A 166 8.63 5.48 0.63
N LYS A 167 8.91 6.77 0.92
CA LYS A 167 8.09 7.88 0.41
C LYS A 167 8.07 7.93 -1.12
N THR A 168 9.21 7.71 -1.76
CA THR A 168 9.32 7.67 -3.23
C THR A 168 8.46 6.53 -3.81
N LEU A 169 8.44 5.36 -3.16
CA LEU A 169 7.57 4.25 -3.58
C LEU A 169 6.08 4.62 -3.50
N LEU A 170 5.66 5.29 -2.42
CA LEU A 170 4.27 5.76 -2.29
C LEU A 170 3.91 6.77 -3.39
N GLU A 171 4.85 7.64 -3.78
CA GLU A 171 4.69 8.58 -4.91
C GLU A 171 4.54 7.85 -6.25
N PHE A 172 5.05 6.62 -6.38
CA PHE A 172 4.85 5.74 -7.53
C PHE A 172 3.53 4.94 -7.47
N ASN A 173 2.63 5.27 -6.53
CA ASN A 173 1.41 4.53 -6.24
C ASN A 173 1.66 3.05 -5.86
N ILE A 174 2.82 2.74 -5.27
CA ILE A 174 3.06 1.44 -4.64
C ILE A 174 2.49 1.50 -3.22
N GLU A 175 1.57 0.61 -2.91
CA GLU A 175 0.88 0.59 -1.64
C GLU A 175 1.70 -0.14 -0.57
N ILE A 176 1.67 0.37 0.66
CA ILE A 176 2.29 -0.28 1.83
C ILE A 176 1.20 -0.48 2.89
N THR A 177 0.73 -1.71 3.06
CA THR A 177 -0.41 -2.04 3.93
C THR A 177 -0.13 -3.21 4.84
N LYS A 178 -0.92 -3.36 5.92
CA LYS A 178 -0.78 -4.52 6.83
C LYS A 178 -1.32 -5.80 6.21
N ASP A 179 -2.42 -5.70 5.49
CA ASP A 179 -3.04 -6.79 4.72
C ASP A 179 -3.54 -6.25 3.36
N ILE A 180 -3.85 -7.16 2.45
CA ILE A 180 -4.29 -6.84 1.08
C ILE A 180 -5.78 -6.42 1.00
N PHE A 181 -6.56 -6.69 2.06
CA PHE A 181 -8.03 -6.52 2.06
C PHE A 181 -8.47 -5.16 2.60
N GLN A 182 -7.60 -4.48 3.35
CA GLN A 182 -7.89 -3.18 3.96
C GLN A 182 -8.39 -2.16 2.95
N ILE A 183 -7.81 -2.10 1.75
CA ILE A 183 -8.14 -1.04 0.79
C ILE A 183 -9.52 -1.26 0.15
N GLU A 184 -9.92 -2.51 -0.08
CA GLU A 184 -11.25 -2.81 -0.63
C GLU A 184 -12.36 -2.48 0.39
N GLU A 185 -12.09 -2.57 1.69
CA GLU A 185 -13.01 -2.15 2.74
C GLU A 185 -13.14 -0.63 2.87
N TYR A 186 -12.11 0.14 2.48
CA TYR A 186 -12.15 1.62 2.45
C TYR A 186 -12.81 2.17 1.19
N GLU A 187 -12.52 1.61 0.01
CA GLU A 187 -13.14 2.02 -1.25
C GLU A 187 -14.65 1.72 -1.28
N ASN A 188 -15.08 0.60 -0.70
CA ASN A 188 -16.50 0.27 -0.56
C ASN A 188 -17.25 1.13 0.47
N LYS A 189 -16.55 1.83 1.36
CA LYS A 189 -17.16 2.73 2.37
C LYS A 189 -17.23 4.20 1.95
N PHE A 190 -16.39 4.64 1.01
CA PHE A 190 -16.25 6.04 0.62
C PHE A 190 -16.35 6.24 -0.89
N GLY A 191 -17.27 5.53 -1.54
CA GLY A 191 -17.77 5.91 -2.85
C GLY A 191 -18.40 7.30 -2.75
N GLU A 192 -17.80 8.25 -3.46
CA GLU A 192 -18.14 9.67 -3.61
C GLU A 192 -17.55 10.62 -2.55
N ASN A 193 -16.51 11.34 -3.01
CA ASN A 193 -15.89 12.54 -2.42
C ASN A 193 -15.00 12.33 -1.19
N SER A 194 -13.73 11.96 -1.39
CA SER A 194 -12.69 12.59 -0.57
C SER A 194 -11.32 12.60 -1.25
N SER A 195 -10.72 13.78 -1.31
CA SER A 195 -9.29 13.95 -1.56
C SER A 195 -8.53 13.32 -0.39
N LEU A 196 -7.59 12.44 -0.69
CA LEU A 196 -6.78 11.70 0.28
C LEU A 196 -5.99 12.68 1.19
N VAL A 197 -6.38 12.74 2.46
CA VAL A 197 -5.56 13.28 3.55
C VAL A 197 -5.21 12.11 4.45
N TYR A 198 -3.96 11.65 4.39
CA TYR A 198 -3.44 10.68 5.34
C TYR A 198 -3.31 11.36 6.70
N GLU A 199 -4.16 10.97 7.66
CA GLU A 199 -3.97 11.30 9.07
C GLU A 199 -2.75 10.56 9.62
N SER A 200 -1.63 11.28 9.74
CA SER A 200 -0.42 10.83 10.43
C SER A 200 -0.55 11.08 11.94
N THR A 201 -1.20 10.17 12.67
CA THR A 201 -1.49 10.38 14.10
C THR A 201 -0.44 9.81 15.07
N GLU A 202 0.62 9.14 14.60
CA GLU A 202 1.61 8.49 15.50
C GLU A 202 3.06 9.01 15.39
N TYR A 203 3.35 10.05 14.60
CA TYR A 203 4.73 10.55 14.41
C TYR A 203 5.09 11.85 15.14
N ASN A 204 4.14 12.49 15.83
CA ASN A 204 4.33 13.83 16.39
C ASN A 204 4.93 13.88 17.80
N GLU A 205 5.12 12.76 18.50
CA GLU A 205 5.61 12.79 19.89
C GLU A 205 7.15 12.72 20.04
N VAL A 206 7.92 12.57 18.96
CA VAL A 206 9.38 12.34 19.07
C VAL A 206 10.24 13.60 18.81
N LEU A 207 9.66 14.77 18.51
CA LEU A 207 10.43 15.99 18.20
C LEU A 207 10.40 17.10 19.27
N ASN A 208 9.89 16.84 20.47
CA ASN A 208 10.11 17.73 21.61
C ASN A 208 11.45 17.40 22.29
N ASN A 209 12.53 18.00 21.76
CA ASN A 209 13.84 18.00 22.41
C ASN A 209 13.75 18.69 23.78
N LYS A 210 14.39 18.08 24.80
CA LYS A 210 14.36 18.49 26.21
C LYS A 210 15.00 19.87 26.53
N ASP A 211 15.40 20.65 25.53
CA ASP A 211 16.03 21.97 25.67
C ASP A 211 15.14 23.14 25.21
N GLY A 212 13.83 22.94 25.01
CA GLY A 212 12.89 24.02 24.73
C GLY A 212 13.04 24.67 23.34
N LYS A 213 13.89 24.12 22.46
CA LYS A 213 14.08 24.58 21.07
C LYS A 213 13.14 23.83 20.14
N ARG A 214 12.39 24.55 19.32
CA ARG A 214 11.45 23.96 18.34
C ARG A 214 12.05 23.95 16.93
N ILE A 215 11.80 22.86 16.23
CA ILE A 215 12.12 22.72 14.81
C ILE A 215 10.83 22.98 14.05
N ILE A 216 10.86 23.90 13.09
CA ILE A 216 9.67 24.30 12.31
C ILE A 216 9.81 23.76 10.89
N THR A 217 8.89 22.87 10.57
CA THR A 217 8.80 22.11 9.34
C THR A 217 7.65 22.62 8.45
N VAL A 218 7.62 22.13 7.22
CA VAL A 218 6.64 22.49 6.18
C VAL A 218 5.18 22.27 6.63
N GLN A 219 4.94 21.23 7.43
CA GLN A 219 3.61 20.87 7.94
C GLN A 219 3.15 21.85 9.03
N GLU A 220 4.07 22.34 9.85
CA GLU A 220 3.76 23.28 10.93
C GLU A 220 3.46 24.68 10.38
N ILE A 221 4.07 25.07 9.26
CA ILE A 221 3.80 26.34 8.58
C ILE A 221 2.33 26.46 8.15
N GLU A 222 1.67 25.36 7.77
CA GLU A 222 0.26 25.40 7.36
C GLU A 222 -0.67 25.83 8.49
N ARG A 223 -0.29 25.59 9.75
CA ARG A 223 -1.06 26.01 10.94
C ARG A 223 -1.08 27.52 11.12
N TYR A 224 -0.12 28.24 10.52
CA TYR A 224 0.00 29.71 10.61
C TYR A 224 -0.60 30.43 9.39
N LYS A 225 -1.32 29.71 8.52
CA LYS A 225 -1.98 30.25 7.32
C LYS A 225 -2.97 31.38 7.65
N ASN A 226 -3.64 31.29 8.81
CA ASN A 226 -4.64 32.27 9.23
C ASN A 226 -4.01 33.49 9.95
N ASP A 227 -3.00 33.26 10.79
CA ASP A 227 -2.36 34.31 11.60
C ASP A 227 -1.33 35.14 10.82
N LYS A 228 -0.87 34.64 9.65
CA LYS A 228 0.10 35.27 8.72
C LYS A 228 1.43 35.71 9.35
N LYS A 229 1.73 35.32 10.59
CA LYS A 229 2.95 35.67 11.30
C LYS A 229 3.50 34.46 12.04
N LEU A 230 4.78 34.18 11.84
CA LEU A 230 5.54 33.16 12.57
C LEU A 230 6.62 33.85 13.39
N PHE A 231 6.53 33.79 14.70
CA PHE A 231 7.61 34.23 15.58
C PHE A 231 8.64 33.12 15.70
N LEU A 232 9.94 33.43 15.65
CA LEU A 232 11.07 32.53 15.93
C LEU A 232 11.85 33.07 17.13
N TYR A 233 12.18 32.22 18.10
CA TYR A 233 12.98 32.54 19.27
C TYR A 233 14.43 32.04 19.12
N SER A 234 15.31 32.51 19.99
CA SER A 234 16.73 32.12 19.98
C SER A 234 16.90 30.62 20.14
N GLY A 235 17.47 29.96 19.13
CA GLY A 235 17.67 28.51 19.10
C GLY A 235 16.62 27.74 18.28
N ASP A 236 15.56 28.39 17.80
CA ASP A 236 14.60 27.76 16.89
C ASP A 236 15.21 27.53 15.50
N ILE A 237 14.94 26.37 14.94
CA ILE A 237 15.46 25.97 13.62
C ILE A 237 14.28 25.86 12.66
N ILE A 238 14.25 26.73 11.65
CA ILE A 238 13.30 26.62 10.54
C ILE A 238 13.99 25.93 9.36
N THR A 239 13.35 24.92 8.78
CA THR A 239 13.88 24.24 7.59
C THR A 239 13.76 25.14 6.36
N GLU A 240 14.64 24.97 5.36
CA GLU A 240 14.61 25.79 4.14
C GLU A 240 13.28 25.64 3.38
N LEU A 241 12.76 24.41 3.29
CA LEU A 241 11.45 24.13 2.70
C LEU A 241 10.30 24.82 3.45
N ALA A 242 10.37 24.90 4.79
CA ALA A 242 9.38 25.63 5.59
C ALA A 242 9.45 27.14 5.33
N LYS A 243 10.66 27.68 5.15
CA LYS A 243 10.87 29.10 4.81
C LYS A 243 10.31 29.45 3.43
N ASP A 244 10.50 28.58 2.45
CA ASP A 244 9.95 28.75 1.10
C ASP A 244 8.43 28.67 1.10
N LYS A 245 7.86 27.70 1.82
CA LYS A 245 6.41 27.60 1.97
C LYS A 245 5.80 28.78 2.72
N ALA A 246 6.47 29.29 3.75
CA ALA A 246 6.03 30.49 4.46
C ALA A 246 5.99 31.72 3.53
N LYS A 247 6.98 31.85 2.65
CA LYS A 247 7.01 32.91 1.61
C LYS A 247 5.85 32.76 0.63
N ASN A 248 5.57 31.54 0.16
CA ASN A 248 4.44 31.27 -0.74
C ASN A 248 3.08 31.54 -0.10
N LEU A 249 2.95 31.32 1.21
CA LEU A 249 1.73 31.57 1.98
C LEU A 249 1.65 33.00 2.55
N ASN A 250 2.56 33.91 2.18
CA ASN A 250 2.66 35.27 2.72
C ASN A 250 2.70 35.34 4.27
N ILE A 251 3.36 34.37 4.89
CA ILE A 251 3.57 34.32 6.34
C ILE A 251 4.86 35.06 6.67
N GLN A 252 4.77 36.10 7.49
CA GLN A 252 5.91 36.92 7.89
C GLN A 252 6.67 36.26 9.04
N ILE A 253 7.95 35.94 8.81
CA ILE A 253 8.84 35.35 9.82
C ILE A 253 9.49 36.47 10.64
N ILE A 254 9.25 36.51 11.94
CA ILE A 254 9.75 37.53 12.86
C ILE A 254 10.69 36.88 13.88
N ARG A 255 11.99 37.17 13.82
CA ARG A 255 12.96 36.71 14.81
C ARG A 255 12.95 37.62 16.03
N ARG A 256 12.62 37.08 17.19
CA ARG A 256 12.77 37.74 18.48
C ARG A 256 14.04 37.22 19.14
N SER A 257 14.99 38.13 19.34
CA SER A 257 16.21 37.93 20.11
C SER A 257 15.91 37.77 21.58
#